data_AF-A0A9X2AWR7-F1
#
_entry.id   AF-A0A9X2AWR7-F1
#
_cell.length_a   1.000
_cell.length_b   1.000
_cell.length_c   1.000
_cell.angle_alpha   90.00
_cell.angle_beta   90.00
_cell.angle_gamma   90.00
#
_symmetry.space_group_name_H-M   'P 1'
#
loop_
_entity.id
_entity.type
_entity.pdbx_description
1 polymer ?
#
loop_
_entity_poly.entity_id
_entity_poly.type
_entity_poly.pdbx_seq_one_letter_code
_entity_poly.pdbx_strand_id
1 'polypeptide(L)'
;MQFLIYECLKRGRVDSENTWWTYARHLNQFLTFCEQNGVDWRDISESSEDEMLVSAYRDLCVGEFGMSVNSTNQHLRTIVRFYSYGVGRWFDSLPYSLELVSVRKGQQFLAHTERNGGKKYSSDLMMKTFEKKAQFLSANEVQELLSSIENPTLLERN
;
A
#
# COMPACT_ATOMS: atom_id res chain seq x y z
N MET A 1 3.11 -9.74 15.48
CA MET A 1 4.37 -9.07 15.89
C MET A 1 5.61 -9.52 15.09
N GLN A 2 5.84 -10.82 14.87
CA GLN A 2 7.06 -11.31 14.20
C GLN A 2 7.28 -10.74 12.78
N PHE A 3 6.21 -10.55 12.01
CA PHE A 3 6.30 -9.95 10.67
C PHE A 3 6.89 -8.53 10.71
N LEU A 4 6.43 -7.64 11.59
CA LEU A 4 6.94 -6.27 11.67
C LEU A 4 8.42 -6.24 12.07
N ILE A 5 8.84 -7.11 13.00
CA ILE A 5 10.26 -7.25 13.36
C ILE A 5 11.07 -7.67 12.13
N TYR A 6 10.58 -8.64 11.36
CA TYR A 6 11.26 -9.07 10.15
C TYR A 6 11.31 -7.96 9.09
N GLU A 7 10.17 -7.35 8.77
CA GLU A 7 10.03 -6.42 7.65
C GLU A 7 10.70 -5.07 7.93
N CYS A 8 10.62 -4.58 9.17
CA CYS A 8 11.17 -3.29 9.55
C CYS A 8 12.63 -3.37 10.02
N LEU A 9 13.03 -4.43 10.74
CA LEU A 9 14.35 -4.50 11.39
C LEU A 9 15.30 -5.50 10.72
N LYS A 10 14.86 -6.73 10.46
CA LYS A 10 15.77 -7.79 9.96
C LYS A 10 16.10 -7.66 8.47
N ARG A 11 15.13 -7.25 7.65
CA ARG A 11 15.31 -7.15 6.19
C ARG A 11 16.23 -5.99 5.78
N GLY A 12 16.46 -5.02 6.67
CA GLY A 12 17.41 -3.91 6.49
C GLY A 12 17.09 -2.94 5.35
N ARG A 13 15.92 -3.04 4.71
CA ARG A 13 15.50 -2.17 3.59
C ARG A 13 14.67 -0.97 4.03
N VAL A 14 14.21 -0.95 5.28
CA VAL A 14 13.31 0.06 5.82
C VAL A 14 14.06 0.86 6.87
N ASP A 15 14.46 2.07 6.50
CA ASP A 15 15.28 2.94 7.36
C ASP A 15 14.48 4.08 7.99
N SER A 16 13.25 4.31 7.50
CA SER A 16 12.37 5.36 8.00
C SER A 16 11.40 4.83 9.05
N GLU A 17 11.43 5.44 10.24
CA GLU A 17 10.48 5.17 11.32
C GLU A 17 9.02 5.38 10.87
N ASN A 18 8.76 6.40 10.04
CA ASN A 18 7.43 6.63 9.46
C ASN A 18 6.94 5.42 8.64
N THR A 19 7.85 4.69 8.00
CA THR A 19 7.47 3.46 7.28
C THR A 19 7.09 2.35 8.25
N TRP A 20 7.73 2.27 9.42
CA TRP A 20 7.35 1.31 10.47
C TRP A 20 5.94 1.59 10.98
N TRP A 21 5.65 2.84 11.31
CA TRP A 21 4.32 3.27 11.73
C TRP A 21 3.26 3.03 10.66
N THR A 22 3.61 3.28 9.39
CA THR A 22 2.74 3.00 8.24
C THR A 22 2.40 1.52 8.16
N TYR A 23 3.40 0.63 8.24
CA TYR A 23 3.16 -0.83 8.17
C TYR A 23 2.37 -1.34 9.39
N ALA A 24 2.68 -0.84 10.59
CA ALA A 24 1.95 -1.18 11.80
C ALA A 24 0.48 -0.76 11.71
N ARG A 25 0.21 0.45 11.22
CA ARG A 25 -1.14 0.97 11.02
C ARG A 25 -1.92 0.13 10.01
N HIS A 26 -1.32 -0.20 8.87
CA HIS A 26 -2.01 -1.05 7.87
C HIS A 26 -2.40 -2.41 8.45
N LEU A 27 -1.47 -3.09 9.13
CA LEU A 27 -1.77 -4.37 9.77
C LEU A 27 -2.85 -4.24 10.85
N ASN A 28 -2.77 -3.20 11.67
CA ASN A 28 -3.75 -2.99 12.73
C ASN A 28 -5.15 -2.80 12.15
N GLN A 29 -5.30 -1.96 11.13
CA GLN A 29 -6.58 -1.75 10.46
C GLN A 29 -7.16 -3.04 9.85
N PHE A 30 -6.33 -3.86 9.20
CA PHE A 30 -6.78 -5.14 8.64
C PHE A 30 -7.18 -6.14 9.72
N LEU A 31 -6.34 -6.32 10.74
CA LEU A 31 -6.62 -7.27 11.83
C LEU A 31 -7.84 -6.84 12.67
N THR A 32 -8.01 -5.54 12.90
CA THR A 32 -9.21 -5.00 13.53
C THR A 32 -10.45 -5.23 12.68
N PHE A 33 -10.35 -5.10 11.34
CA PHE A 33 -11.45 -5.49 10.46
C PHE A 33 -11.81 -6.97 10.62
N CYS A 34 -10.82 -7.88 10.60
CA CYS A 34 -11.06 -9.30 10.82
C CYS A 34 -11.74 -9.57 12.18
N GLU A 35 -11.22 -8.96 13.24
CA GLU A 35 -11.78 -9.07 14.60
C GLU A 35 -13.22 -8.58 14.68
N GLN A 36 -13.51 -7.39 14.13
CA GLN A 36 -14.85 -6.80 14.14
C GLN A 36 -15.87 -7.61 13.34
N ASN A 37 -15.43 -8.35 12.33
CA ASN A 37 -16.29 -9.18 11.49
C ASN A 37 -16.26 -10.67 11.88
N GLY A 38 -15.56 -11.03 12.96
CA GLY A 38 -15.48 -12.42 13.43
C GLY A 38 -14.78 -13.36 12.46
N VAL A 39 -13.91 -12.85 11.59
CA VAL A 39 -13.18 -13.63 10.60
C VAL A 39 -11.79 -13.99 11.13
N ASP A 40 -11.41 -15.26 11.06
CA ASP A 40 -10.04 -15.67 11.33
C ASP A 40 -9.17 -15.38 10.10
N TRP A 41 -8.26 -14.42 10.21
CA TRP A 41 -7.33 -14.05 9.15
C TRP A 41 -6.35 -15.18 8.78
N ARG A 42 -6.31 -16.29 9.52
CA ARG A 42 -5.50 -17.48 9.25
C ARG A 42 -6.25 -18.59 8.53
N ASP A 43 -7.58 -18.48 8.40
CA ASP A 43 -8.35 -19.41 7.61
C ASP A 43 -8.10 -19.09 6.12
N ILE A 44 -7.43 -20.00 5.42
CA ILE A 44 -7.04 -19.87 4.01
C ILE A 44 -7.50 -21.13 3.27
N SER A 45 -8.67 -21.63 3.63
CA SER A 45 -9.31 -22.75 2.97
C SER A 45 -9.36 -22.55 1.45
N GLU A 46 -9.04 -23.62 0.72
CA GLU A 46 -8.94 -23.61 -0.74
C GLU A 46 -10.30 -23.43 -1.45
N SER A 47 -11.40 -23.36 -0.70
CA SER A 47 -12.77 -23.25 -1.21
C SER A 47 -13.22 -21.81 -1.40
N SER A 48 -12.49 -21.01 -2.19
CA SER A 48 -12.90 -19.73 -2.79
C SER A 48 -13.39 -18.56 -1.90
N GLU A 49 -13.79 -18.76 -0.64
CA GLU A 49 -14.23 -17.69 0.27
C GLU A 49 -13.03 -16.92 0.85
N ASP A 50 -11.86 -17.54 0.96
CA ASP A 50 -10.69 -16.88 1.58
C ASP A 50 -9.91 -16.00 0.59
N GLU A 51 -9.96 -16.30 -0.71
CA GLU A 51 -9.63 -15.31 -1.75
C GLU A 51 -10.54 -14.08 -1.66
N MET A 52 -11.79 -14.27 -1.18
CA MET A 52 -12.70 -13.16 -0.95
C MET A 52 -12.37 -12.37 0.30
N LEU A 53 -11.70 -12.88 1.33
CA LEU A 53 -11.44 -12.09 2.55
C LEU A 53 -10.65 -10.81 2.24
N VAL A 54 -9.48 -10.95 1.62
CA VAL A 54 -8.61 -9.80 1.32
C VAL A 54 -9.21 -8.94 0.19
N SER A 55 -9.93 -9.58 -0.74
CA SER A 55 -10.65 -8.87 -1.81
C SER A 55 -11.84 -8.05 -1.29
N ALA A 56 -12.63 -8.59 -0.37
CA ALA A 56 -13.73 -7.90 0.29
C ALA A 56 -13.22 -6.74 1.14
N TYR A 57 -12.11 -6.96 1.87
CA TYR A 57 -11.45 -5.87 2.59
C TYR A 57 -10.98 -4.74 1.64
N ARG A 58 -10.39 -5.08 0.49
CA ARG A 58 -10.03 -4.10 -0.55
C ARG A 58 -11.26 -3.30 -1.02
N ASP A 59 -12.34 -3.99 -1.32
CA ASP A 59 -13.54 -3.37 -1.89
C ASP A 59 -14.21 -2.44 -0.85
N LEU A 60 -14.23 -2.85 0.43
CA LEU A 60 -14.65 -2.00 1.54
C LEU A 60 -13.74 -0.79 1.75
N CYS A 61 -12.42 -0.93 1.60
CA CYS A 61 -11.50 0.20 1.71
C CYS A 61 -11.83 1.30 0.72
N VAL A 62 -12.15 0.95 -0.52
CA VAL A 62 -12.47 1.93 -1.58
C VAL A 62 -13.91 2.42 -1.46
N GLY A 63 -14.87 1.51 -1.27
CA GLY A 63 -16.30 1.82 -1.27
C GLY A 63 -16.76 2.50 0.01
N GLU A 64 -16.57 1.84 1.15
CA GLU A 64 -17.13 2.26 2.43
C GLU A 64 -16.20 3.18 3.21
N PHE A 65 -14.89 2.89 3.22
CA PHE A 65 -13.92 3.69 3.98
C PHE A 65 -13.40 4.90 3.19
N GLY A 66 -13.80 5.06 1.93
CA GLY A 66 -13.43 6.19 1.08
C GLY A 66 -11.93 6.35 0.83
N MET A 67 -11.15 5.27 0.96
CA MET A 67 -9.71 5.32 0.72
C MET A 67 -9.43 5.47 -0.77
N SER A 68 -8.45 6.32 -1.11
CA SER A 68 -7.99 6.42 -2.49
C SER A 68 -7.40 5.08 -2.95
N VAL A 69 -7.57 4.74 -4.23
CA VAL A 69 -6.99 3.51 -4.83
C VAL A 69 -5.49 3.39 -4.55
N ASN A 70 -4.75 4.50 -4.56
CA ASN A 70 -3.33 4.49 -4.26
C ASN A 70 -3.03 4.14 -2.79
N SER A 71 -3.78 4.76 -1.86
CA SER A 71 -3.70 4.45 -0.43
C SER A 71 -4.08 2.99 -0.16
N THR A 72 -5.17 2.51 -0.76
CA THR A 72 -5.59 1.10 -0.66
C THR A 72 -4.52 0.16 -1.22
N ASN A 73 -3.92 0.46 -2.37
CA ASN A 73 -2.81 -0.36 -2.89
C ASN A 73 -1.58 -0.34 -1.99
N GLN A 74 -1.24 0.79 -1.34
CA GLN A 74 -0.15 0.84 -0.37
C GLN A 74 -0.45 -0.02 0.86
N HIS A 75 -1.69 0.00 1.30
CA HIS A 75 -2.20 -0.84 2.37
C HIS A 75 -2.11 -2.33 2.00
N LEU A 76 -2.70 -2.72 0.87
CA LEU A 76 -2.69 -4.10 0.36
C LEU A 76 -1.27 -4.63 0.17
N ARG A 77 -0.31 -3.81 -0.28
CA ARG A 77 1.10 -4.24 -0.38
C ARG A 77 1.68 -4.66 0.96
N THR A 78 1.23 -4.07 2.06
CA THR A 78 1.65 -4.47 3.41
C THR A 78 1.02 -5.81 3.79
N ILE A 79 -0.27 -5.98 3.53
CA ILE A 79 -1.01 -7.24 3.75
C ILE A 79 -0.44 -8.40 2.92
N VAL A 80 -0.13 -8.15 1.64
CA VAL A 80 0.51 -9.13 0.76
C VAL A 80 1.85 -9.59 1.34
N ARG A 81 2.70 -8.66 1.80
CA ARG A 81 3.97 -9.02 2.45
C ARG A 81 3.77 -9.79 3.75
N PHE A 82 2.74 -9.44 4.53
CA PHE A 82 2.38 -10.14 5.76
C PHE A 82 1.99 -11.59 5.48
N TYR A 83 1.08 -11.83 4.53
CA TYR A 83 0.70 -13.18 4.16
C TYR A 83 1.88 -13.95 3.55
N SER A 84 2.63 -13.33 2.64
CA SER A 84 3.85 -13.93 2.07
C SER A 84 4.88 -14.33 3.15
N TYR A 85 5.00 -13.55 4.22
CA TYR A 85 5.87 -13.89 5.35
C TYR A 85 5.33 -15.07 6.16
N GLY A 86 4.00 -15.16 6.33
CA GLY A 86 3.36 -16.20 7.14
C GLY A 86 3.29 -17.58 6.47
N VAL A 87 3.41 -17.68 5.14
CA VAL A 87 3.43 -18.98 4.45
C VAL A 87 4.57 -19.85 4.98
N GLY A 88 4.24 -21.10 5.32
CA GLY A 88 5.16 -22.07 5.92
C GLY A 88 5.51 -21.79 7.38
N ARG A 89 4.88 -20.79 8.01
CA ARG A 89 5.01 -20.47 9.44
C ARG A 89 3.68 -20.57 10.18
N TRP A 90 2.62 -20.03 9.58
CA TRP A 90 1.31 -19.90 10.20
C TRP A 90 0.20 -20.56 9.37
N PHE A 91 0.43 -20.75 8.09
CA PHE A 91 -0.50 -21.34 7.12
C PHE A 91 0.27 -21.82 5.90
N ASP A 92 -0.35 -22.67 5.09
CA ASP A 92 0.31 -23.40 4.01
C ASP A 92 0.20 -22.73 2.63
N SER A 93 -0.76 -21.82 2.45
CA SER A 93 -1.08 -21.18 1.17
C SER A 93 -1.31 -19.66 1.31
N LEU A 94 -1.46 -18.95 0.18
CA LEU A 94 -1.80 -17.52 0.15
C LEU A 94 -3.31 -17.35 -0.02
N PRO A 95 -3.94 -16.33 0.60
CA PRO A 95 -5.36 -16.02 0.42
C PRO A 95 -5.61 -15.15 -0.83
N TYR A 96 -4.76 -15.30 -1.84
CA TYR A 96 -4.85 -14.56 -3.10
C TYR A 96 -3.99 -15.24 -4.16
N SER A 97 -4.35 -15.01 -5.42
CA SER A 97 -3.62 -15.56 -6.56
C SER A 97 -2.48 -14.64 -7.00
N LEU A 98 -1.45 -15.23 -7.62
CA LEU A 98 -0.32 -14.52 -8.19
C LEU A 98 -0.45 -14.45 -9.71
N GLU A 99 -0.42 -13.24 -10.26
CA GLU A 99 -0.47 -12.98 -11.68
C GLU A 99 0.86 -12.47 -12.23
N LEU A 100 1.16 -12.83 -13.47
CA LEU A 100 2.33 -12.33 -14.21
C LEU A 100 2.02 -10.95 -14.80
N VAL A 101 2.60 -9.90 -14.22
CA VAL A 101 2.44 -8.52 -14.70
C VAL A 101 3.66 -8.08 -15.49
N SER A 102 3.42 -7.49 -16.66
CA SER A 102 4.45 -6.84 -17.48
C SER A 102 4.70 -5.42 -16.95
N VAL A 103 5.95 -5.12 -16.58
CA VAL A 103 6.32 -3.78 -16.13
C VAL A 103 6.66 -2.92 -17.35
N ARG A 104 6.02 -1.76 -17.50
CA ARG A 104 6.35 -0.79 -18.56
C ARG A 104 7.81 -0.37 -18.40
N LYS A 105 8.64 -0.72 -19.37
CA LYS A 105 10.02 -0.26 -19.46
C LYS A 105 10.00 1.25 -19.72
N GLY A 106 10.38 2.06 -18.73
CA GLY A 106 10.88 3.40 -19.02
C GLY A 106 12.06 3.27 -19.97
N GLN A 107 12.12 4.07 -21.04
CA GLN A 107 13.18 4.00 -22.05
C GLN A 107 14.57 4.02 -21.39
N GLN A 108 15.21 2.86 -21.19
CA GLN A 108 16.55 2.81 -20.63
C GLN A 108 17.40 1.70 -21.28
N PHE A 109 18.47 2.20 -21.87
CA PHE A 109 19.69 1.69 -22.49
C PHE A 109 20.33 0.36 -21.99
N LEU A 110 19.72 -0.41 -21.08
CA LEU A 110 20.32 -1.58 -20.42
C LEU A 110 19.43 -2.84 -20.40
N ALA A 111 18.54 -2.98 -21.40
CA ALA A 111 17.60 -4.11 -21.51
C ALA A 111 18.25 -5.50 -21.57
N HIS A 112 19.56 -5.61 -21.81
CA HIS A 112 20.30 -6.86 -21.95
C HIS A 112 20.82 -7.44 -20.61
N THR A 113 20.63 -6.73 -19.49
CA THR A 113 21.14 -7.17 -18.17
C THR A 113 20.08 -7.83 -17.27
N GLU A 114 18.82 -7.92 -17.71
CA GLU A 114 17.74 -8.43 -16.86
C GLU A 114 17.45 -9.92 -17.08
N ARG A 115 17.66 -10.72 -16.03
CA ARG A 115 17.45 -12.18 -16.00
C ARG A 115 15.98 -12.62 -16.13
N ASN A 116 15.00 -11.72 -15.92
CA ASN A 116 13.56 -12.03 -15.89
C ASN A 116 12.70 -11.27 -16.93
N GLY A 117 13.31 -10.64 -17.95
CA GLY A 117 12.60 -10.14 -19.13
C GLY A 117 11.50 -9.09 -18.88
N GLY A 118 11.57 -8.31 -17.80
CA GLY A 118 10.58 -7.26 -17.48
C GLY A 118 9.24 -7.76 -16.93
N LYS A 119 9.14 -9.04 -16.52
CA LYS A 119 7.93 -9.61 -15.92
C LYS A 119 8.11 -9.79 -14.40
N LYS A 120 7.05 -9.47 -13.65
CA LYS A 120 7.03 -9.60 -12.18
C LYS A 120 5.72 -10.25 -11.73
N TYR A 121 5.79 -11.20 -10.80
CA TYR A 121 4.62 -11.70 -10.10
C TYR A 121 4.05 -10.61 -9.18
N SER A 122 2.76 -10.32 -9.33
CA SER A 122 1.98 -9.44 -8.47
C SER A 122 0.78 -10.20 -7.94
N SER A 123 0.30 -9.87 -6.74
CA SER A 123 -1.03 -10.33 -6.31
C SER A 123 -2.08 -9.75 -7.27
N ASP A 124 -3.08 -10.55 -7.58
CA ASP A 124 -4.34 -10.17 -8.25
C ASP A 124 -5.14 -9.08 -7.50
N LEU A 125 -4.85 -8.89 -6.20
CA LEU A 125 -5.49 -7.87 -5.36
C LEU A 125 -5.25 -6.42 -5.79
N MET A 126 -4.18 -6.14 -6.54
CA MET A 126 -3.74 -4.76 -6.82
C MET A 126 -4.66 -4.09 -7.84
N MET A 127 -5.24 -2.95 -7.46
CA MET A 127 -6.11 -2.18 -8.36
C MET A 127 -5.29 -1.32 -9.33
N LYS A 128 -5.86 -1.07 -10.51
CA LYS A 128 -5.26 -0.16 -11.49
C LYS A 128 -5.25 1.28 -10.98
N THR A 129 -4.07 1.87 -10.89
CA THR A 129 -3.90 3.29 -10.56
C THR A 129 -3.88 4.14 -11.82
N PHE A 130 -4.54 5.29 -11.78
CA PHE A 130 -4.42 6.34 -12.79
C PHE A 130 -3.57 7.48 -12.22
N GLU A 131 -2.66 8.04 -13.03
CA GLU A 131 -1.90 9.21 -12.62
C GLU A 131 -2.86 10.38 -12.43
N LYS A 132 -2.97 10.87 -11.19
CA LYS A 132 -3.65 12.13 -10.93
C LYS A 132 -2.76 13.24 -11.47
N LYS A 133 -3.28 14.06 -12.39
CA LYS A 133 -2.56 15.25 -12.87
C LYS A 133 -2.18 16.11 -11.67
N ALA A 134 -0.94 16.59 -11.66
CA ALA A 134 -0.50 17.56 -10.65
C ALA A 134 -1.46 18.76 -10.67
N GLN A 135 -1.97 19.12 -9.50
CA GLN A 135 -2.82 20.28 -9.33
C GLN A 135 -1.91 21.45 -8.99
N PHE A 136 -1.93 22.47 -9.85
CA PHE A 136 -1.19 23.71 -9.65
C PHE A 136 -2.17 24.82 -9.34
N LEU A 137 -1.79 25.71 -8.42
CA LEU A 137 -2.50 26.96 -8.23
C LEU A 137 -2.28 27.84 -9.48
N SER A 138 -3.34 28.45 -9.97
CA SER A 138 -3.29 29.53 -10.96
C SER A 138 -2.64 30.78 -10.36
N ALA A 139 -2.23 31.72 -11.21
CA ALA A 139 -1.64 32.99 -10.75
C ALA A 139 -2.56 33.75 -9.76
N ASN A 140 -3.88 33.71 -9.99
CA ASN A 140 -4.86 34.34 -9.10
C ASN A 140 -4.94 33.62 -7.76
N GLU A 141 -5.02 32.29 -7.75
CA GLU A 141 -5.04 31.50 -6.50
C GLU A 141 -3.74 31.66 -5.70
N VAL A 142 -2.60 31.82 -6.37
CA VAL A 142 -1.33 32.15 -5.69
C VAL A 142 -1.42 33.54 -5.04
N GLN A 143 -1.99 34.53 -5.72
CA GLN A 143 -2.11 35.88 -5.19
C GLN A 143 -3.11 35.95 -4.01
N GLU A 144 -4.21 35.21 -4.08
CA GLU A 144 -5.15 35.02 -2.97
C GLU A 144 -4.48 34.33 -1.78
N LEU A 145 -3.74 33.24 -2.02
CA LEU A 145 -2.99 32.55 -0.98
C LEU A 145 -1.98 33.49 -0.30
N LEU A 146 -1.18 34.22 -1.07
CA LEU A 146 -0.20 35.15 -0.52
C LEU A 146 -0.84 36.30 0.28
N SER A 147 -2.03 36.76 -0.14
CA SER A 147 -2.75 37.84 0.55
C SER A 147 -3.44 37.38 1.84
N SER A 148 -3.72 36.08 1.97
CA SER A 148 -4.40 35.47 3.13
C SER A 148 -3.44 34.98 4.21
N ILE A 149 -2.14 34.91 3.93
CA ILE A 149 -1.13 34.53 4.91
C ILE A 149 -0.78 35.77 5.75
N GLU A 150 -1.19 35.79 7.01
CA GLU A 150 -0.61 36.71 8.00
C GLU A 150 0.83 36.27 8.28
N ASN A 151 1.80 37.15 8.01
CA ASN A 151 3.20 36.87 8.27
C ASN A 151 3.62 37.45 9.64
N PRO A 152 3.69 36.63 10.70
CA PRO A 152 4.04 37.12 12.04
C PRO A 152 5.46 37.67 12.14
N THR A 153 6.36 37.35 11.19
CA THR A 153 7.75 37.86 11.20
C THR A 153 7.91 39.25 10.57
N LEU A 154 6.86 39.83 9.97
CA LEU A 154 6.88 41.20 9.44
C LEU A 154 6.41 42.25 10.46
N LEU A 155 5.93 41.84 11.64
CA LEU A 155 5.40 42.74 12.66
C LEU A 155 6.47 43.37 13.58
N GLU A 156 7.74 42.93 13.51
CA GLU A 156 8.83 43.43 14.37
C GLU A 156 9.67 44.57 13.74
N ARG A 157 9.20 45.19 12.64
CA ARG A 157 9.89 46.33 12.02
C ARG A 157 8.95 47.50 11.77
N ASN A 158 8.52 48.16 12.85
CA ASN A 158 8.08 49.57 12.83
C ASN A 158 8.58 50.26 14.09
#